data_AF-A0A935N158-F1
#
_entry.id   AF-A0A935N158-F1
#
_cell.length_a   1.000
_cell.length_b   1.000
_cell.length_c   1.000
_cell.angle_alpha   90.00
_cell.angle_beta   90.00
_cell.angle_gamma   90.00
#
_symmetry.space_group_name_H-M   'P 1'
#
loop_
_entity.id
_entity.type
_entity.pdbx_description
1 polymer ?
#
loop_
_entity_poly.entity_id
_entity_poly.type
_entity_poly.pdbx_seq_one_letter_code
_entity_poly.pdbx_strand_id
1 'polypeptide(L)'
;MTDNPTCRLIALAENPYFPAGTLFELAGGTLPDRGDGESIEIDPAIIVECHPFAENVPPGQCPVQITSFSSGELSHVRLDQTIHWQKLEMPIAPSAISSIDVLDRARDFEADHYEAPSGEEDRHYRLHIGHLRPGFYAAIFELADGQSARLTFIKHFPESFAKRCIPSEPQARTVMLPERSRLVETPKNETYFGFSTLLLNAALELATEWGENFGKPIDDRILARYPQLTSDEIAALTKISREAEYFIYSLAERELAGEISETEIPQLAVKEHPWLNAQNTARLTGIGMFYARK
;
A
#
# COMPACT_ATOMS: atom_id res chain seq x y z
N MET A 1 -24.06 -20.17 -15.99
CA MET A 1 -24.00 -19.01 -15.08
C MET A 1 -23.80 -19.57 -13.69
N THR A 2 -22.55 -19.78 -13.31
CA THR A 2 -22.17 -20.17 -11.95
C THR A 2 -22.12 -18.89 -11.13
N ASP A 3 -22.97 -18.78 -10.11
CA ASP A 3 -22.90 -17.70 -9.12
C ASP A 3 -21.48 -17.71 -8.53
N ASN A 4 -20.70 -16.67 -8.80
CA ASN A 4 -19.46 -16.46 -8.08
C ASN A 4 -19.85 -16.16 -6.62
N PRO A 5 -19.39 -16.96 -5.64
CA PRO A 5 -19.71 -16.72 -4.25
C PRO A 5 -19.27 -15.30 -3.87
N THR A 6 -20.23 -14.47 -3.48
CA THR A 6 -19.94 -13.08 -3.11
C THR A 6 -19.12 -13.09 -1.82
N CYS A 7 -17.89 -12.59 -1.91
CA CYS A 7 -17.03 -12.47 -0.75
C CYS A 7 -17.68 -11.59 0.32
N ARG A 8 -17.58 -12.02 1.58
CA ARG A 8 -18.08 -11.27 2.73
C ARG A 8 -16.93 -10.98 3.67
N LEU A 9 -16.92 -9.77 4.20
CA LEU A 9 -16.01 -9.39 5.27
C LEU A 9 -16.52 -10.03 6.57
N ILE A 10 -15.67 -10.84 7.18
CA ILE A 10 -15.98 -11.58 8.40
C ILE A 10 -14.93 -11.27 9.47
N ALA A 11 -15.38 -11.13 10.71
CA ALA A 11 -14.51 -11.19 11.88
C ALA A 11 -14.62 -12.59 12.50
N LEU A 12 -13.47 -13.16 12.84
CA LEU A 12 -13.43 -14.42 13.59
C LEU A 12 -13.57 -14.14 15.08
N ALA A 13 -14.46 -14.85 15.75
CA ALA A 13 -14.45 -14.94 17.21
C ALA A 13 -13.21 -15.72 17.70
N GLU A 14 -13.07 -15.90 19.00
CA GLU A 14 -11.97 -16.68 19.58
C GLU A 14 -11.91 -18.09 18.98
N ASN A 15 -10.76 -18.46 18.43
CA ASN A 15 -10.53 -19.72 17.74
C ASN A 15 -9.04 -20.11 17.82
N PRO A 16 -8.66 -21.37 17.56
CA PRO A 16 -7.28 -21.82 17.71
C PRO A 16 -6.36 -21.40 16.55
N TYR A 17 -6.90 -20.80 15.49
CA TYR A 17 -6.18 -20.54 14.24
C TYR A 17 -5.71 -19.10 14.10
N PHE A 18 -6.53 -18.14 14.56
CA PHE A 18 -6.27 -16.72 14.52
C PHE A 18 -6.76 -16.05 15.81
N PRO A 19 -6.10 -14.96 16.26
CA PRO A 19 -6.61 -14.16 17.37
C PRO A 19 -8.05 -13.70 17.14
N ALA A 20 -8.82 -13.58 18.23
CA ALA A 20 -10.16 -13.02 18.17
C ALA A 20 -10.15 -11.62 17.54
N GLY A 21 -11.11 -11.35 16.65
CA GLY A 21 -11.20 -10.10 15.91
C GLY A 21 -10.41 -10.07 14.61
N THR A 22 -9.65 -11.11 14.26
CA THR A 22 -9.00 -11.16 12.94
C THR A 22 -10.06 -11.09 11.83
N LEU A 23 -9.87 -10.16 10.90
CA LEU A 23 -10.78 -9.92 9.79
C LEU A 23 -10.28 -10.60 8.52
N PHE A 24 -11.21 -11.19 7.76
CA PHE A 24 -10.94 -11.72 6.43
C PHE A 24 -12.09 -11.41 5.49
N GLU A 25 -11.81 -11.31 4.20
CA GLU A 25 -12.83 -11.28 3.17
C GLU A 25 -12.85 -12.64 2.47
N LEU A 26 -13.86 -13.46 2.78
CA LEU A 26 -13.95 -14.87 2.34
C LEU A 26 -15.17 -15.13 1.47
N ALA A 27 -15.01 -16.03 0.50
CA ALA A 27 -16.08 -16.57 -0.33
C ALA A 27 -16.77 -17.78 0.32
N GLY A 28 -17.11 -17.69 1.62
CA GLY A 28 -17.76 -18.77 2.36
C GLY A 28 -17.17 -19.02 3.76
N GLY A 29 -17.45 -20.20 4.31
CA GLY A 29 -17.00 -20.62 5.64
C GLY A 29 -15.61 -21.25 5.68
N THR A 30 -14.90 -21.35 4.57
CA THR A 30 -13.60 -22.03 4.51
C THR A 30 -12.44 -21.03 4.53
N LEU A 31 -11.51 -21.19 5.47
CA LEU A 31 -10.21 -20.51 5.43
C LEU A 31 -9.29 -21.25 4.46
N PRO A 32 -8.66 -20.54 3.50
CA PRO A 32 -7.65 -21.13 2.64
C PRO A 32 -6.49 -21.66 3.46
N ASP A 33 -5.84 -22.71 2.95
CA ASP A 33 -4.61 -23.22 3.54
C ASP A 33 -3.60 -22.10 3.81
N ARG A 34 -3.11 -22.09 5.05
CA ARG A 34 -2.30 -21.01 5.59
C ARG A 34 -0.83 -21.18 5.25
N GLY A 35 -0.44 -22.18 4.47
CA GLY A 35 0.95 -22.58 4.22
C GLY A 35 1.37 -23.83 5.00
N ASP A 36 0.48 -24.40 5.80
CA ASP A 36 0.62 -25.66 6.54
C ASP A 36 0.07 -26.88 5.77
N GLY A 37 -0.55 -26.65 4.62
CA GLY A 37 -1.11 -27.67 3.74
C GLY A 37 -2.58 -28.00 4.02
N GLU A 38 -3.24 -27.30 4.96
CA GLU A 38 -4.59 -27.61 5.40
C GLU A 38 -5.53 -26.40 5.31
N SER A 39 -6.58 -26.51 4.50
CA SER A 39 -7.73 -25.59 4.54
C SER A 39 -8.65 -25.96 5.69
N ILE A 40 -9.27 -24.96 6.32
CA ILE A 40 -10.06 -25.16 7.55
C ILE A 40 -11.50 -24.69 7.32
N GLU A 41 -12.47 -25.54 7.63
CA GLU A 41 -13.87 -25.13 7.76
C GLU A 41 -14.06 -24.37 9.08
N ILE A 42 -14.53 -23.13 8.99
CA ILE A 42 -14.89 -22.28 10.12
C ILE A 42 -16.32 -22.63 10.52
N ASP A 43 -16.54 -22.85 11.83
CA ASP A 43 -17.89 -22.93 12.37
C ASP A 43 -18.65 -21.62 12.09
N PRO A 44 -19.80 -21.66 11.38
CA PRO A 44 -20.60 -20.46 11.12
C PRO A 44 -20.96 -19.67 12.38
N ALA A 45 -21.01 -20.30 13.56
CA ALA A 45 -21.28 -19.64 14.83
C ALA A 45 -20.19 -18.64 15.27
N ILE A 46 -18.96 -18.76 14.76
CA ILE A 46 -17.84 -17.86 15.09
C ILE A 46 -17.59 -16.79 14.03
N ILE A 47 -18.44 -16.73 12.99
CA ILE A 47 -18.38 -15.75 11.92
C ILE A 47 -19.27 -14.55 12.28
N VAL A 48 -18.66 -13.37 12.42
CA VAL A 48 -19.39 -12.10 12.53
C VAL A 48 -19.30 -11.37 11.21
N GLU A 49 -20.40 -11.25 10.48
CA GLU A 49 -20.43 -10.49 9.23
C GLU A 49 -20.29 -8.99 9.50
N CYS A 50 -19.33 -8.36 8.82
CA CYS A 50 -19.08 -6.93 8.89
C CYS A 50 -19.61 -6.22 7.65
N HIS A 51 -20.01 -4.96 7.81
CA HIS A 51 -20.24 -4.09 6.66
C HIS A 51 -18.92 -3.81 5.91
N PRO A 52 -18.93 -3.73 4.56
CA PRO A 52 -17.75 -3.38 3.79
C PRO A 52 -17.18 -2.03 4.22
N PHE A 53 -15.85 -1.92 4.30
CA PHE A 53 -15.19 -0.65 4.55
C PHE A 53 -14.96 0.10 3.23
N ALA A 54 -15.30 1.39 3.19
CA ALA A 54 -14.98 2.27 2.07
C ALA A 54 -13.57 2.89 2.18
N GLU A 55 -12.82 2.59 3.25
CA GLU A 55 -11.54 3.20 3.58
C GLU A 55 -10.40 2.46 2.88
N ASN A 56 -9.56 3.20 2.13
CA ASN A 56 -8.29 2.66 1.63
C ASN A 56 -7.36 2.43 2.82
N VAL A 57 -6.97 1.18 3.04
CA VAL A 57 -6.02 0.83 4.08
C VAL A 57 -4.59 1.03 3.58
N PRO A 58 -3.76 1.79 4.31
CA PRO A 58 -2.35 1.94 3.98
C PRO A 58 -1.62 0.61 3.94
N PRO A 59 -0.72 0.37 2.96
CA PRO A 59 0.00 -0.89 2.87
C PRO A 59 0.73 -1.25 4.17
N GLY A 60 1.52 -0.35 4.73
CA GLY A 60 2.30 -0.63 5.94
C GLY A 60 1.47 -0.88 7.20
N GLN A 61 0.17 -0.59 7.18
CA GLN A 61 -0.73 -0.87 8.29
C GLN A 61 -1.37 -2.26 8.20
N CYS A 62 -1.24 -2.94 7.05
CA CYS A 62 -1.70 -4.31 6.87
C CYS A 62 -0.57 -5.27 7.27
N PRO A 63 -0.63 -5.94 8.44
CA PRO A 63 0.42 -6.88 8.81
C PRO A 63 0.55 -8.00 7.77
N VAL A 64 1.78 -8.33 7.38
CA VAL A 64 2.03 -9.44 6.45
C VAL A 64 2.69 -10.57 7.20
N GLN A 65 2.09 -11.75 7.10
CA GLN A 65 2.60 -12.99 7.65
C GLN A 65 3.01 -13.91 6.50
N ILE A 66 4.30 -14.16 6.37
CA ILE A 66 4.84 -15.11 5.39
C ILE A 66 4.76 -16.50 6.01
N THR A 67 4.22 -17.47 5.29
CA THR A 67 3.85 -18.76 5.89
C THR A 67 4.56 -19.95 5.27
N SER A 68 4.91 -19.91 3.98
CA SER A 68 5.77 -20.92 3.39
C SER A 68 6.55 -20.40 2.17
N PHE A 69 7.71 -21.00 1.91
CA PHE A 69 8.53 -20.75 0.74
C PHE A 69 9.15 -22.07 0.26
N SER A 70 8.93 -22.46 -1.00
CA SER A 70 9.34 -23.78 -1.52
C SER A 70 10.78 -23.84 -2.03
N SER A 71 11.40 -22.70 -2.32
CA SER A 71 12.72 -22.61 -2.95
C SER A 71 13.87 -22.35 -1.95
N GLY A 72 13.57 -22.35 -0.65
CA GLY A 72 14.58 -22.18 0.39
C GLY A 72 13.99 -22.11 1.79
N GLU A 73 14.81 -21.66 2.74
CA GLU A 73 14.35 -21.43 4.11
C GLU A 73 13.51 -20.15 4.21
N LEU A 74 12.40 -20.22 4.95
CA LEU A 74 11.53 -19.08 5.22
C LEU A 74 12.27 -17.92 5.90
N SER A 75 13.30 -18.24 6.71
CA SER A 75 14.18 -17.28 7.40
C SER A 75 14.91 -16.31 6.46
N HIS A 76 15.02 -16.67 5.17
CA HIS A 76 15.68 -15.86 4.15
C HIS A 76 14.71 -14.93 3.41
N VAL A 77 13.39 -15.06 3.63
CA VAL A 77 12.41 -14.13 3.08
C VAL A 77 12.19 -13.00 4.07
N ARG A 78 12.33 -11.75 3.61
CA ARG A 78 12.19 -10.56 4.47
C ARG A 78 11.02 -9.71 4.00
N LEU A 79 10.29 -9.17 4.96
CA LEU A 79 9.33 -8.11 4.70
C LEU A 79 10.05 -6.78 4.86
N ASP A 80 10.22 -6.07 3.76
CA ASP A 80 10.67 -4.69 3.73
C ASP A 80 9.42 -3.80 3.60
N GLN A 81 9.22 -2.85 4.51
CA GLN A 81 7.99 -2.07 4.53
C GLN A 81 8.15 -0.68 5.13
N THR A 82 7.28 0.22 4.66
CA THR A 82 7.00 1.54 5.25
C THR A 82 5.48 1.70 5.31
N ILE A 83 5.00 2.83 5.82
CA ILE A 83 3.55 3.12 5.81
C ILE A 83 2.95 3.15 4.38
N HIS A 84 3.78 3.32 3.33
CA HIS A 84 3.36 3.47 1.93
C HIS A 84 3.57 2.26 1.03
N TRP A 85 4.49 1.36 1.37
CA TRP A 85 4.79 0.20 0.54
C TRP A 85 5.17 -1.00 1.37
N GLN A 86 4.98 -2.16 0.75
CA GLN A 86 5.38 -3.45 1.29
C GLN A 86 5.99 -4.26 0.18
N LYS A 87 7.16 -4.84 0.44
CA LYS A 87 7.90 -5.68 -0.48
C LYS A 87 8.33 -6.95 0.23
N LEU A 88 8.19 -8.08 -0.44
CA LEU A 88 8.78 -9.33 -0.01
C LEU A 88 10.12 -9.49 -0.72
N GLU A 89 11.21 -9.44 0.04
CA GLU A 89 12.56 -9.73 -0.45
C GLU A 89 12.82 -11.23 -0.32
N MET A 90 13.21 -11.88 -1.40
CA MET A 90 13.50 -13.31 -1.42
C MET A 90 14.90 -13.58 -1.99
N PRO A 91 15.57 -14.68 -1.61
CA PRO A 91 16.89 -15.05 -2.10
C PRO A 91 16.83 -15.70 -3.50
N ILE A 92 16.08 -15.11 -4.43
CA ILE A 92 16.03 -15.53 -5.84
C ILE A 92 16.64 -14.41 -6.68
N ALA A 93 17.60 -14.74 -7.55
CA ALA A 93 18.15 -13.76 -8.47
C ALA A 93 17.07 -13.31 -9.48
N PRO A 94 16.88 -12.00 -9.73
CA PRO A 94 15.91 -11.52 -10.70
C PRO A 94 16.10 -12.13 -12.09
N SER A 95 17.35 -12.32 -12.52
CA SER A 95 17.70 -12.95 -13.80
C SER A 95 17.27 -14.41 -13.92
N ALA A 96 16.94 -15.06 -12.79
CA ALA A 96 16.44 -16.44 -12.78
C ALA A 96 14.91 -16.51 -12.91
N ILE A 97 14.19 -15.39 -12.88
CA ILE A 97 12.73 -15.34 -12.90
C ILE A 97 12.23 -14.99 -14.31
N SER A 98 11.38 -15.85 -14.86
CA SER A 98 10.70 -15.65 -16.14
C SER A 98 9.39 -14.88 -15.97
N SER A 99 8.61 -15.23 -14.96
CA SER A 99 7.35 -14.55 -14.63
C SER A 99 6.93 -14.84 -13.19
N ILE A 100 5.98 -14.06 -12.69
CA ILE A 100 5.40 -14.23 -11.36
C ILE A 100 3.90 -14.05 -11.44
N ASP A 101 3.16 -15.07 -11.01
CA ASP A 101 1.71 -15.01 -10.85
C ASP A 101 1.37 -14.88 -9.37
N VAL A 102 0.55 -13.90 -9.02
CA VAL A 102 0.05 -13.72 -7.65
C VAL A 102 -1.41 -14.13 -7.61
N LEU A 103 -1.71 -15.20 -6.87
CA LEU A 103 -3.05 -15.77 -6.76
C LEU A 103 -3.68 -15.39 -5.43
N ASP A 104 -4.91 -14.84 -5.46
CA ASP A 104 -5.76 -14.70 -4.29
C ASP A 104 -6.45 -16.05 -4.03
N ARG A 105 -6.00 -16.73 -2.99
CA ARG A 105 -6.44 -18.09 -2.64
C ARG A 105 -7.82 -18.13 -1.98
N ALA A 106 -8.29 -17.01 -1.44
CA ALA A 106 -9.63 -16.94 -0.83
C ALA A 106 -10.71 -16.75 -1.89
N ARG A 107 -10.36 -16.09 -2.99
CA ARG A 107 -11.28 -15.72 -4.06
C ARG A 107 -11.07 -16.52 -5.36
N ASP A 108 -10.05 -17.36 -5.39
CA ASP A 108 -9.69 -18.24 -6.50
C ASP A 108 -9.53 -17.47 -7.84
N PHE A 109 -8.72 -16.40 -7.81
CA PHE A 109 -8.39 -15.62 -9.00
C PHE A 109 -6.96 -15.09 -8.98
N GLU A 110 -6.46 -14.72 -10.16
CA GLU A 110 -5.17 -14.04 -10.34
C GLU A 110 -5.29 -12.57 -9.90
N ALA A 111 -4.62 -12.24 -8.80
CA ALA A 111 -4.60 -10.91 -8.23
C ALA A 111 -3.63 -9.98 -8.97
N ASP A 112 -2.53 -10.51 -9.48
CA ASP A 112 -1.52 -9.75 -10.21
C ASP A 112 -0.57 -10.65 -11.03
N HIS A 113 0.09 -10.07 -12.02
CA HIS A 113 1.09 -10.74 -12.87
C HIS A 113 2.30 -9.84 -13.14
N TYR A 114 3.49 -10.41 -13.04
CA TYR A 114 4.75 -9.73 -13.33
C TYR A 114 5.54 -10.50 -14.39
N GLU A 115 5.91 -9.80 -15.46
CA GLU A 115 6.88 -10.33 -16.44
C GLU A 115 8.32 -10.26 -15.90
N ALA A 116 9.23 -10.98 -16.56
CA ALA A 116 10.64 -11.07 -16.20
C ALA A 116 11.23 -9.67 -15.85
N PRO A 117 11.76 -9.50 -14.63
CA PRO A 117 12.31 -8.21 -14.21
C PRO A 117 13.49 -7.81 -15.09
N SER A 118 13.44 -6.62 -15.68
CA SER A 118 14.57 -6.05 -16.42
C SER A 118 15.56 -5.40 -15.44
N GLY A 119 16.67 -6.08 -15.15
CA GLY A 119 17.71 -5.54 -14.27
C GLY A 119 18.85 -6.52 -13.93
N GLU A 120 20.04 -5.97 -13.64
CA GLU A 120 21.27 -6.70 -13.32
C GLU A 120 21.39 -7.12 -11.84
N GLU A 121 22.07 -8.26 -11.64
CA GLU A 121 22.97 -8.67 -10.53
C GLU A 121 22.52 -8.61 -9.06
N ASP A 122 21.25 -8.32 -8.75
CA ASP A 122 20.81 -8.42 -7.36
C ASP A 122 20.65 -9.90 -6.93
N ARG A 123 21.16 -10.27 -5.75
CA ARG A 123 21.00 -11.65 -5.22
C ARG A 123 19.58 -11.93 -4.71
N HIS A 124 18.77 -10.87 -4.61
CA HIS A 124 17.43 -10.94 -4.06
C HIS A 124 16.43 -10.28 -4.99
N TYR A 125 15.28 -10.91 -5.16
CA TYR A 125 14.13 -10.34 -5.84
C TYR A 125 13.21 -9.66 -4.85
N ARG A 126 12.57 -8.56 -5.26
CA ARG A 126 11.65 -7.77 -4.44
C ARG A 126 10.25 -7.78 -5.05
N LEU A 127 9.34 -8.57 -4.50
CA LEU A 127 7.94 -8.59 -4.92
C LEU A 127 7.15 -7.47 -4.23
N HIS A 128 6.62 -6.53 -4.99
CA HIS A 128 5.81 -5.43 -4.47
C HIS A 128 4.39 -5.90 -4.13
N ILE A 129 4.03 -5.98 -2.85
CA ILE A 129 2.70 -6.46 -2.40
C ILE A 129 1.84 -5.36 -1.78
N GLY A 130 2.30 -4.10 -1.84
CA GLY A 130 1.61 -2.99 -1.19
C GLY A 130 0.21 -2.74 -1.75
N HIS A 131 0.02 -2.90 -3.05
CA HIS A 131 -1.25 -2.70 -3.75
C HIS A 131 -2.28 -3.82 -3.50
N LEU A 132 -1.83 -5.01 -3.06
CA LEU A 132 -2.73 -6.13 -2.76
C LEU A 132 -3.64 -5.78 -1.59
N ARG A 133 -4.89 -6.22 -1.64
CA ARG A 133 -5.82 -6.08 -0.51
C ARG A 133 -5.43 -7.05 0.61
N PRO A 134 -5.95 -6.89 1.83
CA PRO A 134 -5.90 -7.96 2.83
C PRO A 134 -6.52 -9.25 2.28
N GLY A 135 -5.85 -10.38 2.47
CA GLY A 135 -6.22 -11.67 1.88
C GLY A 135 -5.16 -12.75 2.03
N PHE A 136 -5.42 -13.90 1.39
CA PHE A 136 -4.54 -15.07 1.37
C PHE A 136 -3.91 -15.18 -0.02
N TYR A 137 -2.58 -15.16 -0.10
CA TYR A 137 -1.89 -15.08 -1.37
C TYR A 137 -0.90 -16.23 -1.57
N ALA A 138 -0.76 -16.65 -2.83
CA ALA A 138 0.36 -17.43 -3.32
C ALA A 138 1.03 -16.71 -4.48
N ALA A 139 2.32 -16.41 -4.36
CA ALA A 139 3.14 -15.98 -5.48
C ALA A 139 3.85 -17.21 -6.07
N ILE A 140 3.60 -17.48 -7.35
CA ILE A 140 4.21 -18.56 -8.13
C ILE A 140 5.26 -17.93 -9.03
N PHE A 141 6.51 -18.32 -8.84
CA PHE A 141 7.64 -17.85 -9.63
C PHE A 141 7.99 -18.92 -10.64
N GLU A 142 7.86 -18.59 -11.92
CA GLU A 142 8.37 -19.44 -12.99
C GLU A 142 9.83 -19.08 -13.22
N LEU A 143 10.72 -20.06 -13.08
CA LEU A 143 12.16 -19.86 -13.20
C LEU A 143 12.64 -20.15 -14.63
N ALA A 144 13.74 -19.51 -15.03
CA ALA A 144 14.31 -19.63 -16.38
C ALA A 144 14.77 -21.06 -16.74
N ASP A 145 15.01 -21.91 -15.75
CA ASP A 145 15.36 -23.32 -15.93
C ASP A 145 14.13 -24.26 -16.02
N GLY A 146 12.92 -23.70 -16.00
CA GLY A 146 11.65 -24.43 -16.06
C GLY A 146 11.19 -25.02 -14.72
N GLN A 147 11.88 -24.71 -13.62
CA GLN A 147 11.38 -25.01 -12.28
C GLN A 147 10.42 -23.90 -11.81
N SER A 148 9.62 -24.21 -10.79
CA SER A 148 8.78 -23.21 -10.13
C SER A 148 9.05 -23.12 -8.64
N ALA A 149 9.00 -21.90 -8.13
CA ALA A 149 9.03 -21.61 -6.70
C ALA A 149 7.67 -21.06 -6.25
N ARG A 150 7.29 -21.32 -5.00
CA ARG A 150 6.04 -20.86 -4.43
C ARG A 150 6.30 -20.19 -3.09
N LEU A 151 5.77 -18.99 -2.94
CA LEU A 151 5.72 -18.23 -1.68
C LEU A 151 4.27 -18.08 -1.27
N THR A 152 3.91 -18.44 -0.04
CA THR A 152 2.58 -18.16 0.51
C THR A 152 2.66 -17.16 1.65
N PHE A 153 1.71 -16.24 1.67
CA PHE A 153 1.63 -15.19 2.69
C PHE A 153 0.18 -14.75 2.91
N ILE A 154 -0.08 -14.21 4.10
CA ILE A 154 -1.36 -13.64 4.50
C ILE A 154 -1.14 -12.15 4.73
N LYS A 155 -1.96 -11.32 4.09
CA LYS A 155 -2.02 -9.88 4.36
C LYS A 155 -3.25 -9.62 5.22
N HIS A 156 -3.04 -9.22 6.46
CA HIS A 156 -4.09 -9.03 7.44
C HIS A 156 -4.68 -7.61 7.33
N PHE A 157 -5.95 -7.48 7.70
CA PHE A 157 -6.50 -6.15 7.98
C PHE A 157 -5.81 -5.56 9.21
N PRO A 158 -5.71 -4.22 9.34
CA PRO A 158 -5.20 -3.59 10.54
C PRO A 158 -6.07 -3.91 11.75
N GLU A 159 -5.45 -4.06 12.92
CA GLU A 159 -6.16 -4.33 14.17
C GLU A 159 -7.20 -3.23 14.51
N SER A 160 -6.97 -1.99 14.06
CA SER A 160 -7.89 -0.87 14.24
C SER A 160 -9.24 -1.06 13.51
N PHE A 161 -9.29 -1.94 12.50
CA PHE A 161 -10.52 -2.28 11.77
C PHE A 161 -11.32 -3.36 12.49
N ALA A 162 -10.64 -4.36 13.08
CA ALA A 162 -11.26 -5.42 13.88
C ALA A 162 -12.11 -4.87 15.03
N LYS A 163 -11.58 -3.85 15.72
CA LYS A 163 -12.25 -3.16 16.85
C LYS A 163 -13.55 -2.46 16.46
N ARG A 164 -13.79 -2.19 15.18
CA ARG A 164 -15.03 -1.57 14.69
C ARG A 164 -16.10 -2.60 14.34
N CYS A 165 -15.70 -3.83 14.03
CA CYS A 165 -16.60 -4.94 13.73
C CYS A 165 -17.16 -5.60 15.00
N ILE A 166 -16.38 -5.64 16.08
CA ILE A 166 -16.80 -6.18 17.37
C ILE A 166 -17.21 -5.00 18.26
N PRO A 167 -18.50 -4.78 18.54
CA PRO A 167 -18.93 -3.65 19.34
C PRO A 167 -18.38 -3.77 20.76
N SER A 168 -17.47 -2.87 21.11
CA SER A 168 -17.23 -2.46 22.49
C SER A 168 -17.86 -1.07 22.71
N GLU A 169 -18.24 -0.76 23.94
CA GLU A 169 -19.08 0.40 24.33
C GLU A 169 -18.69 1.73 23.66
N PRO A 170 -19.67 2.61 23.39
CA PRO A 170 -19.50 3.76 22.51
C PRO A 170 -18.50 4.77 23.07
N GLN A 171 -17.32 4.85 22.45
CA GLN A 171 -16.43 6.01 22.64
C GLN A 171 -16.86 7.14 21.70
N ALA A 172 -17.15 8.28 22.31
CA ALA A 172 -17.56 9.51 21.64
C ALA A 172 -16.50 9.97 20.63
N ARG A 173 -16.85 9.93 19.33
CA ARG A 173 -16.06 10.56 18.27
C ARG A 173 -16.19 12.08 18.39
N THR A 174 -15.10 12.74 18.76
CA THR A 174 -14.97 14.19 18.56
C THR A 174 -14.60 14.42 17.09
N VAL A 175 -15.53 14.98 16.33
CA VAL A 175 -15.28 15.45 14.96
C VAL A 175 -14.74 16.87 15.07
N MET A 176 -13.42 17.05 14.85
CA MET A 176 -12.87 18.36 14.54
C MET A 176 -12.77 18.52 13.02
N LEU A 177 -13.54 19.45 12.46
CA LEU A 177 -13.38 19.98 11.12
C LEU A 177 -12.27 21.05 11.14
N PRO A 178 -11.26 21.01 10.24
CA PRO A 178 -10.36 22.15 10.09
C PRO A 178 -11.02 23.22 9.22
N GLU A 179 -11.01 24.45 9.73
CA GLU A 179 -11.41 25.66 9.00
C GLU A 179 -10.48 25.90 7.80
N ARG A 180 -11.08 26.16 6.63
CA ARG A 180 -10.38 26.63 5.43
C ARG A 180 -10.04 28.11 5.56
N SER A 181 -8.80 28.45 5.89
CA SER A 181 -8.26 29.78 5.62
C SER A 181 -7.51 29.78 4.28
N ARG A 182 -8.12 30.43 3.28
CA ARG A 182 -7.47 30.80 2.02
C ARG A 182 -6.51 31.96 2.28
N LEU A 183 -5.22 31.72 2.13
CA LEU A 183 -4.28 32.75 1.71
C LEU A 183 -3.69 32.29 0.37
N VAL A 184 -4.15 32.92 -0.71
CA VAL A 184 -3.57 32.77 -2.04
C VAL A 184 -2.36 33.68 -2.08
N GLU A 185 -1.20 33.14 -1.73
CA GLU A 185 0.06 33.76 -2.13
C GLU A 185 0.30 33.42 -3.61
N THR A 186 0.40 34.46 -4.43
CA THR A 186 0.80 34.34 -5.83
C THR A 186 2.17 33.66 -5.89
N PRO A 187 2.31 32.47 -6.52
CA PRO A 187 3.60 31.80 -6.60
C PRO A 187 4.56 32.66 -7.42
N LYS A 188 5.72 32.97 -6.83
CA LYS A 188 6.85 33.54 -7.58
C LYS A 188 7.19 32.57 -8.70
N ASN A 189 7.44 33.10 -9.89
CA ASN A 189 7.71 32.31 -11.09
C ASN A 189 9.16 31.78 -11.08
N GLU A 190 9.51 31.06 -10.01
CA GLU A 190 10.81 30.46 -9.80
C GLU A 190 10.89 29.10 -10.50
N THR A 191 12.08 28.77 -10.98
CA THR A 191 12.37 27.50 -11.65
C THR A 191 13.24 26.62 -10.76
N TYR A 192 12.87 25.35 -10.66
CA TYR A 192 13.62 24.31 -9.95
C TYR A 192 13.73 23.10 -10.84
N PHE A 193 14.91 22.48 -10.92
CA PHE A 193 15.16 21.31 -11.77
C PHE A 193 14.82 21.51 -13.26
N GLY A 194 14.85 22.76 -13.74
CA GLY A 194 14.44 23.11 -15.11
C GLY A 194 12.93 23.30 -15.32
N PHE A 195 12.10 23.09 -14.30
CA PHE A 195 10.65 23.24 -14.35
C PHE A 195 10.16 24.45 -13.58
N SER A 196 9.00 24.98 -13.97
CA SER A 196 8.36 26.05 -13.19
C SER A 196 7.77 25.48 -11.88
N THR A 197 7.76 26.31 -10.85
CA THR A 197 7.11 25.97 -9.56
C THR A 197 5.65 25.54 -9.75
N LEU A 198 4.95 26.16 -10.70
CA LEU A 198 3.57 25.78 -11.06
C LEU A 198 3.48 24.34 -11.59
N LEU A 199 4.39 23.96 -12.48
CA LEU A 199 4.40 22.63 -13.09
C LEU A 199 4.77 21.54 -12.06
N LEU A 200 5.75 21.81 -11.20
CA LEU A 200 6.14 20.89 -10.12
C LEU A 200 4.98 20.61 -9.16
N ASN A 201 4.27 21.66 -8.75
CA ASN A 201 3.11 21.50 -7.87
C ASN A 201 1.92 20.83 -8.57
N ALA A 202 1.74 21.03 -9.87
CA ALA A 202 0.71 20.36 -10.64
C ALA A 202 0.99 18.85 -10.81
N ALA A 203 2.26 18.47 -11.05
CA ALA A 203 2.67 17.08 -11.11
C ALA A 203 2.46 16.37 -9.76
N LEU A 204 2.84 17.03 -8.66
CA LEU A 204 2.67 16.51 -7.31
C LEU A 204 1.19 16.35 -6.91
N GLU A 205 0.33 17.27 -7.33
CA GLU A 205 -1.12 17.17 -7.13
C GLU A 205 -1.70 15.90 -7.78
N LEU A 206 -1.25 15.58 -9.00
CA LEU A 206 -1.67 14.37 -9.72
C LEU A 206 -1.09 13.09 -9.10
N ALA A 207 0.17 13.14 -8.66
CA ALA A 207 0.85 12.01 -8.03
C ALA A 207 0.18 11.62 -6.70
N THR A 208 -0.33 12.61 -5.97
CA THR A 208 -0.93 12.44 -4.64
C THR A 208 -2.45 12.39 -4.67
N GLU A 209 -3.06 12.20 -5.86
CA GLU A 209 -4.51 12.13 -6.06
C GLU A 209 -5.12 10.94 -5.30
N TRP A 210 -6.21 11.18 -4.55
CA TRP A 210 -6.93 10.13 -3.83
C TRP A 210 -8.06 9.54 -4.69
N GLY A 211 -8.46 8.31 -4.38
CA GLY A 211 -9.56 7.63 -5.07
C GLY A 211 -9.07 6.71 -6.18
N GLU A 212 -9.78 6.67 -7.32
CA GLU A 212 -9.49 5.76 -8.44
C GLU A 212 -8.11 5.97 -9.08
N ASN A 213 -7.50 7.13 -8.86
CA ASN A 213 -6.21 7.53 -9.42
C ASN A 213 -5.04 7.36 -8.44
N PHE A 214 -5.31 6.87 -7.23
CA PHE A 214 -4.29 6.69 -6.21
C PHE A 214 -3.22 5.68 -6.65
N GLY A 215 -1.95 6.08 -6.57
CA GLY A 215 -0.81 5.25 -6.93
C GLY A 215 -0.62 4.98 -8.43
N LYS A 216 -1.52 5.50 -9.29
CA LYS A 216 -1.39 5.34 -10.75
C LYS A 216 -0.31 6.27 -11.31
N PRO A 217 0.35 5.89 -12.44
CA PRO A 217 1.21 6.80 -13.19
C PRO A 217 0.50 8.13 -13.51
N ILE A 218 1.27 9.22 -13.56
CA ILE A 218 0.71 10.56 -13.85
C ILE A 218 0.74 10.89 -15.35
N ASP A 219 1.38 10.06 -16.15
CA ASP A 219 1.78 10.31 -17.54
C ASP A 219 0.63 10.81 -18.42
N ASP A 220 -0.44 10.03 -18.54
CA ASP A 220 -1.60 10.40 -19.36
C ASP A 220 -2.31 11.66 -18.81
N ARG A 221 -2.35 11.80 -17.48
CA ARG A 221 -3.05 12.89 -16.79
C ARG A 221 -2.30 14.21 -16.89
N ILE A 222 -0.98 14.19 -16.79
CA ILE A 222 -0.15 15.38 -16.91
C ILE A 222 -0.03 15.81 -18.37
N LEU A 223 0.02 14.86 -19.32
CA LEU A 223 0.02 15.17 -20.74
C LEU A 223 -1.31 15.80 -21.19
N ALA A 224 -2.44 15.37 -20.64
CA ALA A 224 -3.74 16.01 -20.88
C ALA A 224 -3.78 17.47 -20.41
N ARG A 225 -3.04 17.83 -19.36
CA ARG A 225 -2.98 19.20 -18.80
C ARG A 225 -1.86 20.05 -19.41
N TYR A 226 -0.77 19.42 -19.85
CA TYR A 226 0.42 20.03 -20.44
C TYR A 226 0.89 19.24 -21.66
N PRO A 227 0.21 19.38 -22.82
CA PRO A 227 0.46 18.56 -24.02
C PRO A 227 1.85 18.75 -24.64
N GLN A 228 2.57 19.81 -24.26
CA GLN A 228 3.91 20.12 -24.74
C GLN A 228 5.03 19.34 -24.05
N LEU A 229 4.73 18.61 -22.97
CA LEU A 229 5.73 17.84 -22.23
C LEU A 229 6.19 16.62 -23.03
N THR A 230 7.48 16.35 -22.97
CA THR A 230 8.10 15.13 -23.48
C THR A 230 8.02 14.00 -22.45
N SER A 231 8.14 12.75 -22.89
CA SER A 231 8.15 11.57 -22.00
C SER A 231 9.25 11.66 -20.94
N ASP A 232 10.42 12.18 -21.30
CA ASP A 232 11.55 12.34 -20.37
C ASP A 232 11.26 13.38 -19.29
N GLU A 233 10.58 14.48 -19.64
CA GLU A 233 10.14 15.50 -18.68
C GLU A 233 9.07 14.96 -17.74
N ILE A 234 8.14 14.15 -18.24
CA ILE A 234 7.10 13.49 -17.44
C ILE A 234 7.74 12.51 -16.44
N ALA A 235 8.71 11.71 -16.89
CA ALA A 235 9.44 10.80 -16.01
C ALA A 235 10.20 11.57 -14.92
N ALA A 236 10.85 12.69 -15.26
CA ALA A 236 11.53 13.55 -14.31
C ALA A 236 10.57 14.16 -13.28
N LEU A 237 9.41 14.69 -13.72
CA LEU A 237 8.39 15.25 -12.83
C LEU A 237 7.79 14.19 -11.90
N THR A 238 7.58 12.97 -12.39
CA THR A 238 7.12 11.84 -11.58
C THR A 238 8.13 11.50 -10.49
N LYS A 239 9.41 11.43 -10.84
CA LYS A 239 10.50 11.16 -9.89
C LYS A 239 10.58 12.25 -8.82
N ILE A 240 10.60 13.53 -9.22
CA ILE A 240 10.65 14.67 -8.28
C ILE A 240 9.44 14.65 -7.34
N SER A 241 8.24 14.37 -7.86
CA SER A 241 7.03 14.29 -7.05
C SER A 241 7.10 13.19 -6.00
N ARG A 242 7.60 12.00 -6.39
CA ARG A 242 7.79 10.86 -5.48
C ARG A 242 8.86 11.12 -4.41
N GLU A 243 9.94 11.82 -4.76
CA GLU A 243 10.97 12.20 -3.80
C GLU A 243 10.42 13.16 -2.74
N ALA A 244 9.68 14.20 -3.14
CA ALA A 244 9.05 15.14 -2.21
C ALA A 244 7.98 14.47 -1.34
N GLU A 245 7.19 13.58 -1.93
CA GLU A 245 6.22 12.75 -1.24
C GLU A 245 6.91 11.88 -0.17
N TYR A 246 7.92 11.10 -0.55
CA TYR A 246 8.68 10.24 0.37
C TYR A 246 9.32 11.04 1.52
N PHE A 247 9.88 12.21 1.22
CA PHE A 247 10.47 13.05 2.24
C PHE A 247 9.45 13.48 3.29
N ILE A 248 8.29 14.03 2.89
CA ILE A 248 7.27 14.47 3.84
C ILE A 248 6.71 13.30 4.65
N TYR A 249 6.63 12.13 4.05
CA TYR A 249 6.21 10.92 4.73
C TYR A 249 7.21 10.43 5.76
N SER A 250 8.51 10.50 5.47
CA SER A 250 9.55 10.23 6.46
C SER A 250 9.46 11.19 7.66
N LEU A 251 9.00 12.43 7.46
CA LEU A 251 8.75 13.36 8.57
C LEU A 251 7.55 12.92 9.42
N ALA A 252 6.49 12.39 8.81
CA ALA A 252 5.35 11.85 9.54
C ALA A 252 5.72 10.59 10.35
N GLU A 253 6.58 9.72 9.83
CA GLU A 253 7.12 8.58 10.59
C GLU A 253 7.95 9.04 11.80
N ARG A 254 8.77 10.08 11.62
CA ARG A 254 9.54 10.70 12.72
C ARG A 254 8.64 11.36 13.76
N GLU A 255 7.50 11.92 13.35
CA GLU A 255 6.49 12.43 14.27
C GLU A 255 5.87 11.30 15.11
N LEU A 256 5.50 10.19 14.47
CA LEU A 256 4.98 9.01 15.15
C LEU A 256 5.98 8.42 16.15
N ALA A 257 7.26 8.43 15.80
CA ALA A 257 8.35 8.03 16.69
C ALA A 257 8.62 9.03 17.84
N GLY A 258 7.97 10.19 17.83
CA GLY A 258 8.13 11.25 18.83
C GLY A 258 9.41 12.08 18.67
N GLU A 259 10.08 12.01 17.51
CA GLU A 259 11.32 12.75 17.25
C GLU A 259 11.08 14.22 16.90
N ILE A 260 9.94 14.50 16.26
CA ILE A 260 9.51 15.85 15.87
C ILE A 260 8.03 16.02 16.20
N SER A 261 7.56 17.26 16.28
CA SER A 261 6.14 17.58 16.38
C SER A 261 5.49 17.72 15.00
N GLU A 262 4.18 17.47 14.91
CA GLU A 262 3.39 17.69 13.69
C GLU A 262 3.54 19.11 13.13
N THR A 263 3.69 20.11 14.00
CA THR A 263 3.86 21.52 13.59
C THR A 263 5.18 21.81 12.90
N GLU A 264 6.18 20.93 13.04
CA GLU A 264 7.49 21.08 12.38
C GLU A 264 7.49 20.53 10.95
N ILE A 265 6.57 19.63 10.60
CA ILE A 265 6.54 18.95 9.31
C ILE A 265 6.47 19.94 8.14
N PRO A 266 5.55 20.94 8.11
CA PRO A 266 5.48 21.88 6.99
C PRO A 266 6.76 22.71 6.82
N GLN A 267 7.41 23.07 7.93
CA GLN A 267 8.62 23.88 7.91
C GLN A 267 9.80 23.10 7.35
N LEU A 268 9.96 21.84 7.78
CA LEU A 268 11.00 20.94 7.29
C LEU A 268 10.76 20.60 5.80
N ALA A 269 9.51 20.37 5.41
CA ALA A 269 9.11 20.12 4.02
C ALA A 269 9.48 21.28 3.08
N VAL A 270 9.12 22.51 3.44
CA VAL A 270 9.43 23.71 2.62
C VAL A 270 10.93 24.02 2.63
N LYS A 271 11.64 23.69 3.72
CA LYS A 271 13.10 23.85 3.78
C LYS A 271 13.83 22.93 2.79
N GLU A 272 13.41 21.67 2.69
CA GLU A 272 14.00 20.69 1.77
C GLU A 272 13.51 20.87 0.32
N HIS A 273 12.24 21.22 0.15
CA HIS A 273 11.61 21.41 -1.15
C HIS A 273 10.97 22.81 -1.24
N PRO A 274 11.77 23.87 -1.50
CA PRO A 274 11.29 25.26 -1.52
C PRO A 274 10.23 25.56 -2.57
N TRP A 275 10.11 24.70 -3.59
CA TRP A 275 9.11 24.81 -4.63
C TRP A 275 7.72 24.37 -4.17
N LEU A 276 7.57 23.70 -3.02
CA LEU A 276 6.26 23.29 -2.52
C LEU A 276 5.39 24.50 -2.17
N ASN A 277 4.17 24.54 -2.71
CA ASN A 277 3.19 25.53 -2.30
C ASN A 277 2.47 25.10 -1.01
N ALA A 278 1.89 26.06 -0.29
CA ALA A 278 1.21 25.81 0.98
C ALA A 278 0.09 24.76 0.88
N GLN A 279 -0.62 24.69 -0.27
CA GLN A 279 -1.69 23.73 -0.48
C GLN A 279 -1.16 22.29 -0.55
N ASN A 280 -0.11 22.05 -1.33
CA ASN A 280 0.52 20.73 -1.46
C ASN A 280 1.25 20.32 -0.19
N THR A 281 1.92 21.26 0.49
CA THR A 281 2.53 20.99 1.81
C THR A 281 1.47 20.56 2.82
N ALA A 282 0.37 21.30 2.94
CA ALA A 282 -0.71 20.96 3.87
C ALA A 282 -1.38 19.62 3.51
N ARG A 283 -1.61 19.38 2.20
CA ARG A 283 -2.15 18.11 1.70
C ARG A 283 -1.24 16.95 2.08
N LEU A 284 0.04 17.01 1.72
CA LEU A 284 1.01 15.94 1.97
C LEU A 284 1.25 15.72 3.46
N THR A 285 1.26 16.79 4.26
CA THR A 285 1.29 16.67 5.73
C THR A 285 0.07 15.90 6.21
N GLY A 286 -1.14 16.31 5.80
CA GLY A 286 -2.38 15.61 6.19
C GLY A 286 -2.41 14.14 5.74
N ILE A 287 -1.86 13.85 4.55
CA ILE A 287 -1.71 12.48 4.04
C ILE A 287 -0.73 11.69 4.91
N GLY A 288 0.48 12.21 5.13
CA GLY A 288 1.50 11.56 5.95
C GLY A 288 1.01 11.31 7.37
N MET A 289 0.35 12.29 7.99
CA MET A 289 -0.23 12.14 9.33
C MET A 289 -1.38 11.13 9.39
N PHE A 290 -2.22 11.08 8.34
CA PHE A 290 -3.24 10.04 8.22
C PHE A 290 -2.61 8.65 8.20
N TYR A 291 -1.53 8.48 7.43
CA TYR A 291 -0.78 7.23 7.33
C TYR A 291 -0.01 6.87 8.60
N ALA A 292 0.49 7.85 9.32
CA ALA A 292 1.24 7.64 10.57
C ALA A 292 0.33 7.28 11.75
N ARG A 293 -0.87 7.88 11.85
CA ARG A 293 -1.70 7.81 13.08
C ARG A 293 -2.93 6.90 13.00
N LYS A 294 -3.35 6.46 11.81
CA LYS A 294 -4.47 5.50 11.67
C LYS A 294 -4.01 4.05 11.68
#